data_AF-A0A2W6Y5X4-F1
#
_entry.id   AF-A0A2W6Y5X4-F1
#
_cell.length_a   1.000
_cell.length_b   1.000
_cell.length_c   1.000
_cell.angle_alpha   90.00
_cell.angle_beta   90.00
_cell.angle_gamma   90.00
#
_symmetry.space_group_name_H-M   'P 1'
#
loop_
_entity.id
_entity.type
_entity.pdbx_description
1 polymer ?
#
loop_
_entity_poly.entity_id
_entity_poly.type
_entity_poly.pdbx_seq_one_letter_code
_entity_poly.pdbx_strand_id
1 'polypeptide(L)'
;MVDFTIISFFVIITFIHSIFFLRWKRNGILISLLLLSTVTEITRTFSKQYIFVLIYTYFIIIFWLKFLFLVFNKKIFLPIAIPFSFFCFTMIFVADNLLNAAFYMFTVGSIIYITSFIVLSFNVLKIENFNLFLSNEFLLIISPIFFFIGLSFLFAFGSKSLFKEKIFGNIYLYNLINYSVNLIYYSLINLYIYKEYKRNHV
;
A
#
# COMPACT_ATOMS: atom_id res chain seq x y z
N MET A 1 11.53 -20.68 15.26
CA MET A 1 11.10 -21.07 13.90
C MET A 1 10.67 -19.80 13.18
N VAL A 2 11.16 -19.60 11.96
CA VAL A 2 10.83 -18.44 11.11
C VAL A 2 9.50 -18.79 10.43
N ASP A 3 8.38 -18.32 10.97
CA ASP A 3 7.05 -18.66 10.45
C ASP A 3 6.66 -17.66 9.36
N PHE A 4 6.98 -17.99 8.11
CA PHE A 4 6.50 -17.23 6.95
C PHE A 4 4.99 -17.43 6.78
N THR A 5 4.27 -16.31 6.63
CA THR A 5 2.84 -16.36 6.32
C THR A 5 2.61 -16.53 4.82
N ILE A 6 1.42 -16.97 4.43
CA ILE A 6 1.01 -17.05 3.02
C ILE A 6 1.20 -15.68 2.31
N ILE A 7 0.92 -14.58 3.01
CA ILE A 7 1.12 -13.21 2.48
C ILE A 7 2.60 -12.95 2.21
N SER A 8 3.48 -13.36 3.13
CA SER A 8 4.93 -13.20 2.96
C SER A 8 5.42 -13.87 1.67
N PHE A 9 4.91 -15.06 1.34
CA PHE A 9 5.21 -15.72 0.06
C PHE A 9 4.69 -14.92 -1.14
N PHE A 10 3.45 -14.40 -1.10
CA PHE A 10 2.92 -13.55 -2.17
C PHE A 10 3.77 -12.30 -2.41
N VAL A 11 4.23 -11.64 -1.33
CA VAL A 11 5.10 -10.45 -1.42
C VAL A 11 6.41 -10.81 -2.13
N ILE A 12 7.08 -11.87 -1.66
CA ILE A 12 8.38 -12.31 -2.18
C ILE A 12 8.27 -12.72 -3.65
N ILE A 13 7.26 -13.54 -4.00
CA ILE A 13 7.04 -13.97 -5.39
C ILE A 13 6.75 -12.77 -6.29
N THR A 14 5.92 -11.83 -5.84
CA THR A 14 5.61 -10.60 -6.61
C THR A 14 6.85 -9.73 -6.79
N PHE A 15 7.71 -9.63 -5.76
CA PHE A 15 8.97 -8.91 -5.87
C PHE A 15 9.93 -9.57 -6.86
N ILE A 16 10.13 -10.89 -6.78
CA ILE A 16 10.94 -11.65 -7.74
C ILE A 16 10.40 -11.46 -9.16
N HIS A 17 9.10 -11.62 -9.35
CA HIS A 17 8.42 -11.37 -10.63
C HIS A 17 8.70 -9.94 -11.14
N SER A 18 8.67 -8.93 -10.26
CA SER A 18 8.96 -7.55 -10.66
C SER A 18 10.41 -7.34 -11.12
N ILE A 19 11.39 -7.98 -10.48
CA ILE A 19 12.82 -7.86 -10.85
C ILE A 19 13.07 -8.40 -12.26
N PHE A 20 12.47 -9.55 -12.59
CA PHE A 20 12.69 -10.19 -13.89
C PHE A 20 11.95 -9.49 -15.04
N PHE A 21 10.74 -8.98 -14.78
CA PHE A 21 9.85 -8.54 -15.85
C PHE A 21 9.78 -7.01 -16.02
N LEU A 22 10.22 -6.21 -15.05
CA LEU A 22 10.19 -4.75 -15.13
C LEU A 22 11.55 -4.11 -15.35
N ARG A 23 11.59 -3.08 -16.19
CA ARG A 23 12.76 -2.21 -16.34
C ARG A 23 12.81 -1.16 -15.21
N TRP A 24 13.93 -1.10 -14.50
CA TRP A 24 14.14 -0.17 -13.37
C TRP A 24 13.92 1.30 -13.72
N LYS A 25 14.41 1.75 -14.89
CA LYS A 25 14.33 3.17 -15.32
C LYS A 25 12.89 3.72 -15.31
N ARG A 26 11.90 2.88 -15.65
CA ARG A 26 10.48 3.28 -15.69
C ARG A 26 9.74 2.92 -14.41
N ASN A 27 10.06 1.77 -13.80
CA ASN A 27 9.28 1.18 -12.72
C ASN A 27 9.99 1.19 -11.36
N GLY A 28 11.09 1.93 -11.22
CA GLY A 28 11.93 1.89 -10.03
C GLY A 28 11.18 2.18 -8.73
N ILE A 29 10.13 3.02 -8.75
CA ILE A 29 9.32 3.28 -7.55
C ILE A 29 8.54 2.02 -7.12
N LEU A 30 7.96 1.26 -8.05
CA LEU A 30 7.22 0.03 -7.73
C LEU A 30 8.17 -1.04 -7.23
N ILE A 31 9.32 -1.20 -7.88
CA ILE A 31 10.35 -2.14 -7.44
C ILE A 31 10.84 -1.76 -6.04
N SER A 32 11.07 -0.46 -5.77
CA SER A 32 11.44 0.02 -4.43
C SER A 32 10.36 -0.29 -3.38
N LEU A 33 9.09 -0.16 -3.76
CA LEU A 33 7.95 -0.45 -2.89
C LEU A 33 7.85 -1.95 -2.56
N LEU A 34 8.04 -2.81 -3.56
CA LEU A 34 8.04 -4.26 -3.37
C LEU A 34 9.28 -4.73 -2.59
N LEU A 35 10.43 -4.10 -2.79
CA LEU A 35 11.63 -4.31 -1.99
C LEU A 35 11.37 -3.94 -0.52
N LEU A 36 10.81 -2.74 -0.27
CA LEU A 36 10.45 -2.29 1.07
C LEU A 36 9.48 -3.28 1.74
N SER A 37 8.47 -3.75 1.02
CA SER A 37 7.51 -4.73 1.51
C SER A 37 8.19 -6.06 1.87
N THR A 38 9.08 -6.54 1.00
CA THR A 38 9.85 -7.78 1.20
C THR A 38 10.78 -7.67 2.42
N VAL A 39 11.53 -6.56 2.54
CA VAL A 39 12.40 -6.30 3.70
C VAL A 39 11.58 -6.22 4.98
N THR A 40 10.39 -5.64 4.94
CA THR A 40 9.51 -5.54 6.12
C THR A 40 9.01 -6.93 6.56
N GLU A 41 8.62 -7.79 5.63
CA GLU A 41 8.21 -9.17 5.95
C GLU A 41 9.38 -9.99 6.53
N ILE A 42 10.58 -9.84 5.97
CA ILE A 42 11.79 -10.49 6.50
C ILE A 42 12.09 -9.98 7.91
N THR A 43 12.17 -8.66 8.10
CA THR A 43 12.55 -8.06 9.40
C THR A 43 11.52 -8.34 10.48
N ARG A 44 10.23 -8.40 10.15
CA ARG A 44 9.15 -8.79 11.08
C ARG A 44 9.32 -10.21 11.61
N THR A 45 9.92 -11.09 10.81
CA THR A 45 10.15 -12.47 11.21
C THR A 45 11.32 -12.60 12.21
N PHE A 46 12.33 -11.74 12.09
CA PHE A 46 13.49 -11.73 12.98
C PHE A 46 13.34 -10.82 14.21
N SER A 47 12.59 -9.72 14.08
CA SER A 47 12.45 -8.72 15.14
C SER A 47 11.02 -8.19 15.21
N LYS A 48 10.42 -8.22 16.41
CA LYS A 48 9.10 -7.63 16.67
C LYS A 48 9.20 -6.13 17.00
N GLN A 49 10.18 -5.43 16.41
CA GLN A 49 10.40 -4.02 16.70
C GLN A 49 9.39 -3.15 15.96
N TYR A 50 8.58 -2.40 16.71
CA TYR A 50 7.53 -1.54 16.16
C TYR A 50 8.08 -0.38 15.31
N ILE A 51 9.37 -0.04 15.43
CA ILE A 51 9.98 1.01 14.62
C ILE A 51 9.98 0.66 13.12
N PHE A 52 10.19 -0.62 12.77
CA PHE A 52 10.14 -1.05 11.37
C PHE A 52 8.72 -0.96 10.80
N VAL A 53 7.69 -1.27 11.61
CA VAL A 53 6.29 -1.13 11.22
C VAL A 53 5.95 0.33 10.93
N LEU A 54 6.42 1.25 11.78
CA LEU A 54 6.21 2.68 11.61
C LEU A 54 6.91 3.22 10.35
N ILE A 55 8.18 2.86 10.15
CA ILE A 55 8.96 3.23 8.97
C ILE A 55 8.29 2.70 7.68
N TYR A 56 7.91 1.41 7.69
CA TYR A 56 7.20 0.79 6.58
C TYR A 56 5.91 1.55 6.25
N THR A 57 5.11 1.86 7.28
CA THR A 57 3.83 2.56 7.14
C THR A 57 4.00 3.95 6.53
N TYR A 58 5.00 4.70 6.96
CA TYR A 58 5.31 6.00 6.37
C TYR A 58 5.66 5.87 4.88
N PHE A 59 6.61 5.00 4.55
CA PHE A 59 7.11 4.87 3.18
C PHE A 59 6.08 4.28 2.22
N ILE A 60 5.27 3.31 2.66
CA ILE A 60 4.23 2.72 1.80
C ILE A 60 3.19 3.78 1.39
N ILE A 61 2.75 4.64 2.33
CA ILE A 61 1.82 5.73 2.03
C ILE A 61 2.47 6.77 1.12
N ILE A 62 3.69 7.22 1.44
CA ILE A 62 4.39 8.23 0.64
C ILE A 62 4.64 7.75 -0.79
N PHE A 63 5.05 6.50 -0.99
CA PHE A 63 5.27 5.94 -2.32
C PHE A 63 3.97 5.83 -3.11
N TRP A 64 2.88 5.39 -2.48
CA TRP A 64 1.59 5.34 -3.15
C TRP A 64 1.08 6.74 -3.51
N LEU A 65 1.13 7.71 -2.59
CA LEU A 65 0.78 9.11 -2.90
C LEU A 65 1.62 9.64 -4.06
N LYS A 66 2.94 9.39 -4.04
CA LYS A 66 3.83 9.78 -5.14
C LYS A 66 3.37 9.16 -6.46
N PHE A 67 3.02 7.88 -6.50
CA PHE A 67 2.48 7.24 -7.70
C PHE A 67 1.20 7.90 -8.19
N LEU A 68 0.24 8.13 -7.29
CA LEU A 68 -1.04 8.77 -7.62
C LEU A 68 -0.83 10.12 -8.30
N PHE A 69 -0.01 10.98 -7.70
CA PHE A 69 0.25 12.31 -8.25
C PHE A 69 1.18 12.30 -9.46
N LEU A 70 2.04 11.29 -9.62
CA LEU A 70 2.80 11.11 -10.86
C LEU A 70 1.89 10.83 -12.06
N VAL A 71 0.77 10.11 -11.86
CA VAL A 71 -0.20 9.78 -12.90
C VAL A 71 -1.14 10.95 -13.17
N PHE A 72 -1.69 11.59 -12.14
CA PHE A 72 -2.67 12.67 -12.32
C PHE A 72 -2.09 14.07 -12.42
N ASN A 73 -1.29 14.51 -11.43
CA ASN A 73 -0.71 15.85 -11.40
C ASN A 73 0.42 15.99 -10.36
N LYS A 74 1.68 16.05 -10.85
CA LYS A 74 2.89 16.05 -9.99
C LYS A 74 2.97 17.24 -9.04
N LYS A 75 2.35 18.38 -9.39
CA LYS A 75 2.45 19.63 -8.61
C LYS A 75 1.73 19.55 -7.27
N ILE A 76 0.73 18.67 -7.15
CA ILE A 76 -0.11 18.54 -5.96
C ILE A 76 0.54 17.62 -4.90
N PHE A 77 1.55 16.83 -5.29
CA PHE A 77 2.22 15.90 -4.38
C PHE A 77 2.83 16.59 -3.15
N LEU A 78 3.68 17.61 -3.35
CA LEU A 78 4.39 18.27 -2.25
C LEU A 78 3.45 18.96 -1.24
N PRO A 79 2.43 19.73 -1.67
CA PRO A 79 1.45 20.30 -0.75
C PRO A 79 0.70 19.30 0.13
N ILE A 80 0.60 18.03 -0.27
CA ILE A 80 -0.06 16.97 0.52
C ILE A 80 0.96 16.18 1.34
N ALA A 81 2.11 15.86 0.75
CA ALA A 81 3.15 15.08 1.39
C ALA A 81 3.74 15.82 2.61
N ILE A 82 3.98 17.14 2.52
CA ILE A 82 4.59 17.91 3.62
C ILE A 82 3.69 17.90 4.88
N PRO A 83 2.39 18.28 4.81
CA PRO A 83 1.50 18.18 5.97
C PRO A 83 1.35 16.76 6.49
N PHE A 84 1.29 15.76 5.61
CA PHE A 84 1.20 14.36 6.04
C PHE A 84 2.47 13.89 6.77
N SER A 85 3.66 14.26 6.28
CA SER A 85 4.92 13.96 6.95
C SER A 85 5.02 14.66 8.30
N PHE A 86 4.55 15.91 8.41
CA PHE A 86 4.46 16.61 9.69
C PHE A 86 3.51 15.89 10.66
N PHE A 87 2.32 15.47 10.18
CA PHE A 87 1.38 14.65 10.95
C PHE A 87 2.01 13.33 11.43
N CYS A 88 2.75 12.63 10.58
CA CYS A 88 3.45 11.41 10.98
C CYS A 88 4.48 11.69 12.07
N PHE A 89 5.24 12.79 11.94
CA PHE A 89 6.22 13.17 12.95
C PHE A 89 5.56 13.47 14.31
N THR A 90 4.45 14.22 14.34
CA THR A 90 3.75 14.53 15.60
C THR A 90 3.17 13.27 16.24
N MET A 91 2.66 12.32 15.46
CA MET A 91 2.10 11.07 15.97
C MET A 91 3.12 10.17 16.69
N ILE A 92 4.42 10.31 16.41
CA ILE A 92 5.47 9.60 17.15
C ILE A 92 5.48 10.00 18.64
N PHE A 93 5.16 11.26 18.94
CA PHE A 93 5.18 11.80 20.31
C PHE A 93 3.81 11.75 21.00
N VAL A 94 2.73 11.82 20.23
CA VAL A 94 1.36 11.93 20.76
C VAL A 94 0.71 10.57 21.01
N ALA A 95 1.00 9.55 20.21
CA ALA A 95 0.36 8.25 20.36
C ALA A 95 0.90 7.47 21.57
N ASP A 96 0.04 6.65 22.20
CA ASP A 96 0.40 5.86 23.40
C ASP A 96 1.62 4.95 23.19
N ASN A 97 1.83 4.50 21.95
CA ASN A 97 2.96 3.66 21.55
C ASN A 97 3.17 3.73 20.03
N LEU A 98 4.34 3.28 19.57
CA LEU A 98 4.72 3.30 18.15
C LEU A 98 3.78 2.49 17.24
N LEU A 99 3.13 1.45 17.77
CA LEU A 99 2.16 0.65 16.99
C LEU A 99 0.88 1.46 16.75
N ASN A 100 0.35 2.12 17.78
CA ASN A 100 -0.80 3.02 17.66
C ASN A 100 -0.47 4.20 16.73
N ALA A 101 0.74 4.75 16.82
CA ALA A 101 1.22 5.77 15.89
C ALA A 101 1.16 5.27 14.43
N ALA A 102 1.65 4.07 14.15
CA ALA A 102 1.57 3.46 12.83
C ALA A 102 0.11 3.24 12.37
N PHE A 103 -0.80 2.83 13.27
CA PHE A 103 -2.22 2.69 12.94
C PHE A 103 -2.87 4.03 12.55
N TYR A 104 -2.58 5.11 13.28
CA TYR A 104 -3.07 6.45 12.92
C TYR A 104 -2.47 6.94 11.60
N MET A 105 -1.16 6.79 11.40
CA MET A 105 -0.48 7.15 10.15
C MET A 105 -1.07 6.41 8.95
N PHE A 106 -1.30 5.10 9.07
CA PHE A 106 -1.89 4.30 8.01
C PHE A 106 -3.32 4.73 7.71
N THR A 107 -4.13 4.95 8.74
CA THR A 107 -5.55 5.32 8.60
C THR A 107 -5.69 6.68 7.92
N VAL A 108 -4.99 7.70 8.42
CA VAL A 108 -5.02 9.05 7.83
C VAL A 108 -4.42 9.05 6.42
N GLY A 109 -3.30 8.36 6.22
CA GLY A 109 -2.67 8.21 4.91
C GLY A 109 -3.59 7.54 3.88
N SER A 110 -4.31 6.50 4.29
CA SER A 110 -5.30 5.79 3.48
C SER A 110 -6.44 6.73 3.08
N ILE A 111 -6.98 7.51 4.02
CA ILE A 111 -8.03 8.50 3.74
C ILE A 111 -7.53 9.53 2.73
N ILE A 112 -6.34 10.10 2.93
CA ILE A 112 -5.76 11.08 2.00
C ILE A 112 -5.61 10.47 0.61
N TYR A 113 -5.11 9.24 0.52
CA TYR A 113 -4.94 8.55 -0.76
C TYR A 113 -6.28 8.33 -1.47
N ILE A 114 -7.25 7.74 -0.78
CA ILE A 114 -8.55 7.36 -1.36
C ILE A 114 -9.33 8.61 -1.78
N THR A 115 -9.39 9.62 -0.92
CA THR A 115 -10.06 10.89 -1.25
C THR A 115 -9.40 11.59 -2.44
N SER A 116 -8.07 11.65 -2.46
CA SER A 116 -7.33 12.19 -3.60
C SER A 116 -7.60 11.40 -4.89
N PHE A 117 -7.57 10.07 -4.83
CA PHE A 117 -7.86 9.19 -5.96
C PHE A 117 -9.26 9.44 -6.52
N ILE A 118 -10.27 9.54 -5.65
CA ILE A 118 -11.66 9.79 -6.05
C ILE A 118 -11.79 11.16 -6.72
N VAL A 119 -11.32 12.23 -6.07
CA VAL A 119 -11.41 13.61 -6.59
C VAL A 119 -10.70 13.74 -7.94
N LEU A 120 -9.48 13.20 -8.05
CA LEU A 120 -8.72 13.25 -9.30
C LEU A 120 -9.36 12.43 -10.41
N SER A 121 -9.91 11.25 -10.08
CA SER A 121 -10.65 10.42 -11.05
C SER A 121 -11.87 11.16 -11.57
N PHE A 122 -12.65 11.83 -10.71
CA PHE A 122 -13.78 12.65 -11.14
C PHE A 122 -13.35 13.82 -12.04
N ASN A 123 -12.22 14.47 -11.74
CA ASN A 123 -11.70 15.54 -12.59
C ASN A 123 -11.31 15.03 -13.99
N VAL A 124 -10.75 13.83 -14.10
CA VAL A 124 -10.43 13.20 -15.39
C VAL A 124 -11.69 12.76 -16.14
N LEU A 125 -12.71 12.25 -15.44
CA LEU A 125 -14.00 11.91 -16.05
C LEU A 125 -14.70 13.15 -16.64
N LYS A 126 -14.63 14.30 -15.94
CA LYS A 126 -15.23 15.56 -16.43
C LYS A 126 -14.63 16.06 -17.75
N ILE A 127 -13.39 15.69 -18.05
CA ILE A 127 -12.71 16.04 -19.31
C ILE A 127 -12.71 14.87 -20.32
N GLU A 128 -13.53 13.84 -20.09
CA GLU A 128 -13.74 12.69 -20.97
C GLU A 128 -12.46 11.93 -21.36
N ASN A 129 -11.43 11.97 -20.51
CA ASN A 129 -10.16 11.30 -20.81
C ASN A 129 -10.20 9.80 -20.41
N PHE A 130 -10.93 9.02 -21.20
CA PHE A 130 -11.05 7.56 -21.02
C PHE A 130 -9.73 6.81 -21.21
N ASN A 131 -8.79 7.37 -21.98
CA ASN A 131 -7.47 6.78 -22.21
C ASN A 131 -6.69 6.58 -20.90
N LEU A 132 -6.85 7.49 -19.93
CA LEU A 132 -6.23 7.34 -18.62
C LEU A 132 -6.80 6.12 -17.89
N PHE A 133 -8.12 5.94 -17.86
CA PHE A 133 -8.77 4.80 -17.18
C PHE A 133 -8.39 3.44 -17.78
N LEU A 134 -8.09 3.39 -19.08
CA LEU A 134 -7.65 2.19 -19.78
C LEU A 134 -6.13 1.94 -19.70
N SER A 135 -5.37 2.90 -19.17
CA SER A 135 -3.92 2.83 -19.08
C SER A 135 -3.44 1.80 -18.07
N ASN A 136 -2.22 1.29 -18.25
CA ASN A 136 -1.60 0.39 -17.27
C ASN A 136 -1.27 1.14 -15.98
N GLU A 137 -0.95 2.42 -16.10
CA GLU A 137 -0.66 3.31 -14.99
C GLU A 137 -1.88 3.49 -14.06
N PHE A 138 -3.10 3.53 -14.61
CA PHE A 138 -4.33 3.56 -13.82
C PHE A 138 -4.58 2.25 -13.04
N LEU A 139 -4.30 1.10 -13.68
CA LEU A 139 -4.33 -0.21 -13.01
C LEU A 139 -3.39 -0.24 -11.79
N LEU A 140 -2.23 0.43 -11.87
CA LEU A 140 -1.30 0.47 -10.75
C LEU A 140 -1.85 1.30 -9.59
N ILE A 141 -2.40 2.50 -9.84
CA ILE A 141 -2.91 3.38 -8.78
C ILE A 141 -4.26 2.93 -8.19
N ILE A 142 -5.01 2.06 -8.87
CA ILE A 142 -6.19 1.44 -8.25
C ILE A 142 -5.81 0.28 -7.31
N SER A 143 -4.63 -0.32 -7.50
CA SER A 143 -4.21 -1.51 -6.74
C SER A 143 -4.25 -1.37 -5.21
N PRO A 144 -3.77 -0.27 -4.58
CA PRO A 144 -3.77 -0.18 -3.12
C PRO A 144 -5.13 0.17 -2.52
N ILE A 145 -6.18 0.47 -3.31
CA ILE A 145 -7.45 0.97 -2.76
C ILE A 145 -8.09 -0.02 -1.80
N PHE A 146 -8.26 -1.28 -2.23
CA PHE A 146 -8.86 -2.32 -1.38
C PHE A 146 -8.00 -2.62 -0.15
N PHE A 147 -6.67 -2.54 -0.31
CA PHE A 147 -5.71 -2.68 0.78
C PHE A 147 -5.87 -1.58 1.82
N PHE A 148 -5.91 -0.32 1.40
CA PHE A 148 -6.10 0.83 2.26
C PHE A 148 -7.47 0.83 2.93
N ILE A 149 -8.55 0.54 2.21
CA ILE A 149 -9.90 0.46 2.78
C ILE A 149 -9.97 -0.66 3.83
N GLY A 150 -9.63 -1.90 3.49
CA GLY A 150 -9.83 -3.02 4.41
C GLY A 150 -8.95 -2.92 5.66
N LEU A 151 -7.68 -2.53 5.50
CA LEU A 151 -6.79 -2.40 6.67
C LEU A 151 -7.09 -1.15 7.50
N SER A 152 -7.56 -0.05 6.90
CA SER A 152 -7.96 1.13 7.69
C SER A 152 -9.16 0.83 8.59
N PHE A 153 -10.13 0.02 8.15
CA PHE A 153 -11.23 -0.42 9.05
C PHE A 153 -10.75 -1.25 10.23
N LEU A 154 -9.67 -2.01 10.09
CA LEU A 154 -9.07 -2.72 11.20
C LEU A 154 -8.26 -1.81 12.13
N PHE A 155 -7.53 -0.85 11.56
CA PHE A 155 -6.56 -0.04 12.30
C PHE A 155 -7.18 1.22 12.92
N ALA A 156 -8.26 1.75 12.35
CA ALA A 156 -8.89 3.00 12.80
C ALA A 156 -9.38 2.94 14.25
N PHE A 157 -9.77 1.75 14.73
CA PHE A 157 -10.26 1.56 16.08
C PHE A 157 -9.14 1.30 17.11
N GLY A 158 -7.90 1.06 16.67
CA GLY A 158 -6.75 0.79 17.54
C GLY A 158 -6.92 -0.42 18.49
N SER A 159 -7.98 -1.21 18.33
CA SER A 159 -8.35 -2.21 19.31
C SER A 159 -7.71 -3.56 19.01
N LYS A 160 -6.92 -4.06 19.97
CA LYS A 160 -6.38 -5.43 19.93
C LYS A 160 -7.47 -6.50 19.98
N SER A 161 -8.65 -6.19 20.51
CA SER A 161 -9.77 -7.14 20.54
C SER A 161 -10.33 -7.41 19.15
N LEU A 162 -10.45 -6.37 18.30
CA LEU A 162 -10.92 -6.51 16.92
C LEU A 162 -10.04 -7.46 16.11
N PHE A 163 -8.71 -7.43 16.30
CA PHE A 163 -7.82 -8.36 15.61
C PHE A 163 -8.01 -9.82 16.02
N LYS A 164 -8.52 -10.07 17.24
CA LYS A 164 -8.74 -11.40 17.82
C LYS A 164 -10.20 -11.83 17.76
N GLU A 165 -11.08 -11.01 17.18
CA GLU A 165 -12.49 -11.34 17.05
C GLU A 165 -12.64 -12.53 16.10
N LYS A 166 -13.35 -13.57 16.56
CA LYS A 166 -13.60 -14.78 15.76
C LYS A 166 -14.85 -14.58 14.93
N ILE A 167 -14.75 -14.81 13.63
CA ILE A 167 -15.91 -14.77 12.72
C ILE A 167 -16.51 -16.16 12.58
N PHE A 168 -15.67 -17.15 12.30
CA PHE A 168 -16.11 -18.52 12.06
C PHE A 168 -15.03 -19.53 12.42
N GLY A 169 -15.31 -20.44 13.36
CA GLY A 169 -14.36 -21.45 13.82
C GLY A 169 -13.03 -20.82 14.28
N ASN A 170 -11.94 -21.20 13.60
CA ASN A 170 -10.58 -20.69 13.86
C ASN A 170 -10.19 -19.47 12.99
N ILE A 171 -11.15 -18.88 12.26
CA ILE A 171 -10.93 -17.72 11.40
C ILE A 171 -11.17 -16.43 12.19
N TYR A 172 -10.10 -15.65 12.36
CA TYR A 172 -10.14 -14.33 12.97
C TYR A 172 -10.43 -13.24 11.93
N LEU A 173 -11.10 -12.17 12.36
CA LEU A 173 -11.42 -11.01 11.53
C LEU A 173 -10.18 -10.41 10.84
N TYR A 174 -9.06 -10.31 11.58
CA TYR A 174 -7.80 -9.87 11.01
C TYR A 174 -7.35 -10.74 9.83
N ASN A 175 -7.37 -12.06 9.99
CA ASN A 175 -6.92 -12.99 8.95
C ASN A 175 -7.79 -12.89 7.71
N LEU A 176 -9.11 -12.83 7.88
CA LEU A 176 -10.06 -12.75 6.76
C LEU A 176 -9.82 -11.49 5.93
N ILE A 177 -9.78 -10.32 6.56
CA ILE A 177 -9.58 -9.05 5.87
C ILE A 177 -8.18 -9.01 5.27
N ASN A 178 -7.14 -9.32 6.06
CA ASN A 178 -5.75 -9.24 5.64
C ASN A 178 -5.45 -10.14 4.43
N TYR A 179 -5.93 -11.39 4.42
CA TYR A 179 -5.75 -12.26 3.25
C TYR A 179 -6.50 -11.75 2.02
N SER A 180 -7.76 -11.33 2.18
CA SER A 180 -8.59 -10.87 1.06
C SER A 180 -7.99 -9.64 0.38
N VAL A 181 -7.58 -8.64 1.16
CA VAL A 181 -7.06 -7.40 0.59
C VAL A 181 -5.66 -7.55 0.00
N ASN A 182 -4.79 -8.35 0.61
CA ASN A 182 -3.46 -8.62 0.05
C ASN A 182 -3.54 -9.44 -1.24
N LEU A 183 -4.46 -10.41 -1.32
CA LEU A 183 -4.67 -11.18 -2.54
C LEU A 183 -5.06 -10.25 -3.69
N ILE A 184 -6.05 -9.37 -3.50
CA ILE A 184 -6.47 -8.40 -4.51
C ILE A 184 -5.31 -7.47 -4.89
N TYR A 185 -4.64 -6.90 -3.89
CA TYR A 185 -3.53 -5.96 -4.07
C TYR A 185 -2.39 -6.54 -4.91
N TYR A 186 -1.83 -7.68 -4.50
CA TYR A 186 -0.72 -8.31 -5.22
C TYR A 186 -1.15 -8.91 -6.56
N SER A 187 -2.41 -9.33 -6.72
CA SER A 187 -2.92 -9.77 -8.02
C SER A 187 -2.96 -8.62 -9.02
N LEU A 188 -3.42 -7.43 -8.61
CA LEU A 188 -3.44 -6.25 -9.48
C LEU A 188 -2.02 -5.77 -9.83
N ILE A 189 -1.09 -5.83 -8.88
CA ILE A 189 0.33 -5.54 -9.14
C ILE A 189 0.92 -6.53 -10.14
N ASN A 190 0.66 -7.84 -9.98
CA ASN A 190 1.15 -8.85 -10.93
C ASN A 190 0.54 -8.68 -12.32
N LEU A 191 -0.74 -8.30 -12.41
CA LEU A 191 -1.38 -7.96 -13.68
C LEU A 191 -0.73 -6.74 -14.34
N TYR A 192 -0.40 -5.70 -13.55
CA TYR A 192 0.37 -4.55 -14.02
C TYR A 192 1.73 -4.97 -14.58
N ILE A 193 2.48 -5.80 -13.84
CA ILE A 193 3.80 -6.31 -14.24
C ILE A 193 3.70 -7.04 -15.58
N TYR A 194 2.73 -7.93 -15.72
CA TYR A 194 2.51 -8.69 -16.94
C TYR A 194 2.21 -7.78 -18.14
N LYS A 195 1.26 -6.84 -18.00
CA LYS A 195 0.91 -5.89 -19.07
C LYS A 195 2.10 -5.00 -19.45
N GLU A 196 2.90 -4.59 -18.47
CA GLU A 196 4.08 -3.77 -18.69
C GLU A 196 5.17 -4.53 -19.45
N TYR A 197 5.42 -5.78 -19.08
CA TYR A 197 6.35 -6.65 -19.79
C TYR A 197 5.94 -6.85 -21.25
N LYS A 198 4.65 -7.18 -21.48
CA LYS A 198 4.11 -7.38 -22.83
C LYS A 198 4.28 -6.11 -23.68
N ARG A 199 4.01 -4.93 -23.13
CA ARG A 199 4.20 -3.64 -23.82
C ARG A 199 5.65 -3.36 -24.24
N ASN A 200 6.64 -3.94 -23.56
CA ASN A 200 8.06 -3.69 -23.83
C ASN A 200 8.70 -4.72 -24.79
N HIS A 201 7.99 -5.81 -25.12
CA HIS A 201 8.49 -6.93 -25.93
C HIS A 201 7.60 -7.26 -27.13
N VAL A 202 6.54 -6.47 -27.34
CA VAL A 202 5.69 -6.45 -28.54
C VAL A 202 5.82 -5.06 -29.13
#